data_AF-A0A2P6C9Q1-F1
#
_entry.id   AF-A0A2P6C9Q1-F1
#
_cell.length_a   1.000
_cell.length_b   1.000
_cell.length_c   1.000
_cell.angle_alpha   90.00
_cell.angle_beta   90.00
_cell.angle_gamma   90.00
#
_symmetry.space_group_name_H-M   'P 1'
#
loop_
_entity.id
_entity.type
_entity.pdbx_description
1 polymer ?
#
loop_
_entity_poly.entity_id
_entity_poly.type
_entity_poly.pdbx_seq_one_letter_code
_entity_poly.pdbx_strand_id
1 'polypeptide(L)'
;MKFLNFFKRKNKTTNQENQKKNNDLNSNFTVEKHTVEGKKCIVIRLKIDDNKIPILAPISNQNSEMIEYKSYRSKNLTFQSEDFFYMTPIESFIKEITFFGKYLNENGLNDNSFENALLILAERHIEKNKRIIDNDLYGLIDMALMVKTSIALSYKTQFNSEQLKGMWLYILNKTLPKIKNNLYNTKYDLSNPSQPKPYLEKFL
;
A
#
# COMPACT_ATOMS: atom_id res chain seq x y z
N MET A 1 -7.94 19.16 7.49
CA MET A 1 -8.03 19.64 6.08
C MET A 1 -9.22 18.96 5.40
N LYS A 2 -9.84 19.61 4.41
CA LYS A 2 -10.76 18.97 3.45
C LYS A 2 -10.15 19.16 2.06
N PHE A 3 -10.04 18.10 1.26
CA PHE A 3 -9.49 18.14 -0.10
C PHE A 3 -10.50 17.61 -1.13
N LEU A 4 -10.25 17.92 -2.41
CA LEU A 4 -11.00 17.46 -3.59
C LEU A 4 -12.48 17.88 -3.65
N ASN A 5 -12.71 19.13 -4.10
CA ASN A 5 -14.04 19.65 -4.43
C ASN A 5 -14.14 20.10 -5.91
N PHE A 6 -13.47 19.36 -6.82
CA PHE A 6 -13.16 19.83 -8.19
C PHE A 6 -13.65 18.94 -9.35
N PHE A 7 -14.16 17.74 -9.10
CA PHE A 7 -14.55 16.80 -10.17
C PHE A 7 -16.00 16.99 -10.67
N LYS A 8 -16.25 18.06 -11.45
CA LYS A 8 -17.48 18.15 -12.26
C LYS A 8 -17.34 17.30 -13.53
N ARG A 9 -18.14 16.23 -13.62
CA ARG A 9 -18.24 15.37 -14.82
C ARG A 9 -18.68 16.17 -16.05
N LYS A 10 -18.10 15.84 -17.22
CA LYS A 10 -18.74 15.99 -18.54
C LYS A 10 -19.07 14.59 -19.06
N ASN A 11 -20.24 14.44 -19.68
CA ASN A 11 -20.73 13.18 -20.28
C ASN A 11 -20.75 13.28 -21.82
N LYS A 12 -21.05 12.15 -22.48
CA LYS A 12 -21.41 11.95 -23.92
C LYS A 12 -20.23 11.91 -24.93
N THR A 13 -20.18 10.99 -25.91
CA THR A 13 -20.86 9.68 -26.13
C THR A 13 -20.08 8.80 -27.14
N THR A 14 -20.52 7.55 -27.31
CA THR A 14 -20.35 6.55 -28.40
C THR A 14 -19.87 7.01 -29.80
N ASN A 15 -19.31 6.16 -30.69
CA ASN A 15 -19.52 4.71 -30.83
C ASN A 15 -18.38 3.91 -31.53
N GLN A 16 -18.51 2.56 -31.49
CA GLN A 16 -18.07 1.46 -32.40
C GLN A 16 -17.25 1.79 -33.69
N GLU A 17 -16.32 0.94 -34.19
CA GLU A 17 -15.87 -0.42 -33.79
C GLU A 17 -14.38 -0.67 -34.21
N ASN A 18 -13.77 -1.85 -34.46
CA ASN A 18 -14.15 -3.26 -34.75
C ASN A 18 -13.17 -4.27 -34.05
N GLN A 19 -12.89 -5.46 -34.60
CA GLN A 19 -12.24 -6.57 -33.88
C GLN A 19 -11.14 -7.32 -34.68
N LYS A 20 -9.97 -7.55 -34.05
CA LYS A 20 -9.19 -8.83 -34.09
C LYS A 20 -7.88 -8.78 -33.28
N LYS A 21 -7.96 -8.99 -31.96
CA LYS A 21 -6.93 -9.64 -31.10
C LYS A 21 -7.38 -9.67 -29.62
N ASN A 22 -8.25 -10.63 -29.29
CA ASN A 22 -8.47 -11.05 -27.90
C ASN A 22 -7.37 -12.12 -27.60
N ASN A 23 -6.74 -12.22 -26.42
CA ASN A 23 -7.18 -11.88 -25.06
C ASN A 23 -6.08 -11.19 -24.22
N ASP A 24 -5.84 -9.87 -24.34
CA ASP A 24 -4.88 -9.18 -23.44
C ASP A 24 -5.16 -7.69 -23.17
N LEU A 25 -6.22 -7.11 -23.75
CA LEU A 25 -6.42 -5.66 -23.83
C LEU A 25 -7.28 -5.04 -22.71
N ASN A 26 -7.53 -5.77 -21.61
CA ASN A 26 -8.44 -5.32 -20.54
C ASN A 26 -7.97 -5.64 -19.11
N SER A 27 -6.66 -5.82 -18.89
CA SER A 27 -6.11 -5.88 -17.54
C SER A 27 -6.09 -4.49 -16.90
N ASN A 28 -6.52 -4.39 -15.64
CA ASN A 28 -6.43 -3.14 -14.86
C ASN A 28 -4.99 -2.80 -14.42
N PHE A 29 -4.01 -3.65 -14.76
CA PHE A 29 -2.60 -3.42 -14.50
C PHE A 29 -1.68 -4.22 -15.44
N THR A 30 -0.42 -3.81 -15.56
CA THR A 30 0.68 -4.68 -16.01
C THR A 30 1.78 -4.77 -14.94
N VAL A 31 2.58 -5.83 -14.98
CA VAL A 31 3.78 -5.99 -14.13
C VAL A 31 4.97 -6.33 -15.03
N GLU A 32 6.07 -5.61 -14.87
CA GLU A 32 7.32 -5.85 -15.59
C GLU A 32 8.49 -5.89 -14.59
N LYS A 33 9.57 -6.60 -14.94
CA LYS A 33 10.84 -6.57 -14.20
C LYS A 33 11.84 -5.67 -14.94
N HIS A 34 12.46 -4.74 -14.23
CA HIS A 34 13.39 -3.76 -14.76
C HIS A 34 14.65 -3.68 -13.89
N THR A 35 15.74 -3.15 -14.44
CA THR A 35 16.92 -2.76 -13.67
C THR A 35 17.04 -1.24 -13.70
N VAL A 36 17.01 -0.61 -12.53
CA VAL A 36 17.09 0.85 -12.36
C VAL A 36 18.31 1.14 -11.47
N GLU A 37 19.25 1.94 -11.96
CA GLU A 37 20.49 2.30 -11.23
C GLU A 37 21.23 1.07 -10.65
N GLY A 38 21.27 -0.01 -11.43
CA GLY A 38 21.88 -1.30 -11.04
C GLY A 38 21.03 -2.18 -10.11
N LYS A 39 19.95 -1.67 -9.52
CA LYS A 39 19.03 -2.44 -8.67
C LYS A 39 17.93 -3.10 -9.52
N LYS A 40 17.60 -4.35 -9.19
CA LYS A 40 16.45 -5.06 -9.77
C LYS A 40 15.17 -4.55 -9.12
N CYS A 41 14.16 -4.23 -9.92
CA CYS A 41 12.86 -3.74 -9.46
C CYS A 41 11.72 -4.43 -10.20
N ILE A 42 10.54 -4.48 -9.58
CA ILE A 42 9.28 -4.60 -10.33
C ILE A 42 8.73 -3.20 -10.64
N VAL A 43 8.06 -3.08 -11.78
CA VAL A 43 7.23 -1.93 -12.13
C VAL A 43 5.81 -2.43 -12.31
N ILE A 44 4.92 -2.08 -11.38
CA ILE A 44 3.49 -2.29 -11.52
C ILE A 44 2.91 -1.03 -12.17
N ARG A 45 2.27 -1.13 -13.33
CA ARG A 45 1.52 -0.02 -13.92
C ARG A 45 0.04 -0.25 -13.71
N LEU A 46 -0.56 0.43 -12.74
CA LEU A 46 -2.01 0.41 -12.53
C LEU A 46 -2.69 1.30 -13.57
N LYS A 47 -3.79 0.86 -14.17
CA LYS A 47 -4.71 1.76 -14.86
C LYS A 47 -5.65 2.36 -13.82
N ILE A 48 -5.61 3.68 -13.62
CA ILE A 48 -6.53 4.41 -12.73
C ILE A 48 -7.16 5.56 -13.52
N ASP A 49 -8.50 5.55 -13.61
CA ASP A 49 -9.25 6.23 -14.67
C ASP A 49 -8.61 5.94 -16.06
N ASP A 50 -8.25 6.98 -16.83
CA ASP A 50 -7.53 6.85 -18.10
C ASP A 50 -5.99 6.86 -17.95
N ASN A 51 -5.47 7.08 -16.74
CA ASN A 51 -4.03 7.21 -16.48
C ASN A 51 -3.36 5.85 -16.22
N LYS A 52 -2.10 5.72 -16.64
CA LYS A 52 -1.22 4.61 -16.27
C LYS A 52 -0.27 5.06 -15.16
N ILE A 53 -0.53 4.61 -13.93
CA ILE A 53 0.18 4.99 -12.71
C ILE A 53 1.32 3.99 -12.45
N PRO A 54 2.60 4.39 -12.57
CA PRO A 54 3.72 3.51 -12.25
C PRO A 54 3.97 3.45 -10.74
N ILE A 55 4.14 2.24 -10.22
CA ILE A 55 4.62 1.94 -8.87
C ILE A 55 5.87 1.09 -9.04
N LEU A 56 7.03 1.70 -8.76
CA LEU A 56 8.35 1.08 -8.78
C LEU A 56 8.64 0.50 -7.40
N ALA A 57 9.01 -0.77 -7.31
CA ALA A 57 9.34 -1.41 -6.04
C ALA A 57 10.63 -2.24 -6.17
N PRO A 58 11.68 -1.96 -5.36
CA PRO A 58 12.94 -2.71 -5.38
C PRO A 58 12.74 -4.18 -4.98
N ILE A 59 13.40 -5.09 -5.69
CA ILE A 59 13.55 -6.48 -5.26
C ILE A 59 14.71 -6.53 -4.25
N SER A 60 14.54 -7.24 -3.13
CA SER A 60 15.55 -7.36 -2.10
C SER A 60 16.83 -8.02 -2.63
N ASN A 61 17.98 -7.42 -2.30
CA ASN A 61 19.29 -8.02 -2.59
C ASN A 61 19.56 -9.28 -1.74
N GLN A 62 18.85 -9.46 -0.63
CA GLN A 62 18.99 -10.62 0.26
C GLN A 62 18.06 -11.77 -0.13
N ASN A 63 16.89 -11.48 -0.72
CA ASN A 63 15.96 -12.50 -1.21
C ASN A 63 15.22 -12.01 -2.47
N SER A 64 15.50 -12.63 -3.61
CA SER A 64 14.94 -12.26 -4.92
C SER A 64 13.42 -12.50 -5.08
N GLU A 65 12.76 -13.12 -4.10
CA GLU A 65 11.32 -13.34 -4.04
C GLU A 65 10.59 -12.26 -3.23
N MET A 66 11.34 -11.35 -2.58
CA MET A 66 10.82 -10.27 -1.75
C MET A 66 10.99 -8.91 -2.42
N ILE A 67 10.01 -8.03 -2.25
CA ILE A 67 10.16 -6.58 -2.41
C ILE A 67 10.68 -5.99 -1.10
N GLU A 68 11.66 -5.10 -1.19
CA GLU A 68 12.20 -4.32 -0.08
C GLU A 68 11.76 -2.86 -0.19
N TYR A 69 11.15 -2.30 0.86
CA TYR A 69 10.76 -0.89 0.87
C TYR A 69 10.87 -0.21 2.23
N LYS A 70 11.22 1.08 2.20
CA LYS A 70 11.27 1.96 3.36
C LYS A 70 9.86 2.36 3.82
N SER A 71 9.64 2.33 5.13
CA SER A 71 8.41 2.81 5.79
C SER A 71 8.30 4.34 5.79
N TYR A 72 7.07 4.86 5.69
CA TYR A 72 6.73 6.26 5.94
C TYR A 72 6.45 6.55 7.43
N ARG A 73 6.44 5.52 8.29
CA ARG A 73 6.29 5.62 9.75
C ARG A 73 7.37 6.56 10.34
N SER A 74 6.96 7.42 11.28
CA SER A 74 7.89 8.36 11.93
C SER A 74 8.95 7.63 12.77
N LYS A 75 10.22 8.07 12.71
CA LYS A 75 11.34 7.48 13.48
C LYS A 75 11.11 7.45 15.00
N ASN A 76 10.30 8.38 15.50
CA ASN A 76 9.91 8.45 16.91
C ASN A 76 9.08 7.22 17.35
N LEU A 77 8.57 6.42 16.39
CA LEU A 77 7.86 5.15 16.61
C LEU A 77 8.73 3.90 16.31
N THR A 78 10.00 4.06 15.94
CA THR A 78 10.88 2.96 15.47
C THR A 78 12.27 3.01 16.11
N PHE A 79 12.34 2.92 17.44
CA PHE A 79 13.59 2.88 18.21
C PHE A 79 14.60 4.03 17.92
N GLN A 80 14.10 5.14 17.37
CA GLN A 80 14.74 6.45 17.17
C GLN A 80 15.99 6.55 16.26
N SER A 81 16.69 5.47 15.93
CA SER A 81 17.92 5.50 15.13
C SER A 81 17.70 5.38 13.60
N GLU A 82 17.19 4.23 13.15
CA GLU A 82 17.36 3.80 11.76
C GLU A 82 16.16 4.08 10.84
N ASP A 83 16.34 3.84 9.54
CA ASP A 83 15.25 3.79 8.58
C ASP A 83 14.66 2.38 8.60
N PHE A 84 13.37 2.24 8.93
CA PHE A 84 12.72 0.93 8.96
C PHE A 84 12.36 0.46 7.54
N PHE A 85 12.75 -0.76 7.17
CA PHE A 85 12.40 -1.41 5.90
C PHE A 85 11.51 -2.63 6.14
N TYR A 86 10.53 -2.84 5.27
CA TYR A 86 9.79 -4.09 5.15
C TYR A 86 10.37 -4.95 4.04
N MET A 87 10.28 -6.27 4.22
CA MET A 87 10.33 -7.23 3.13
C MET A 87 8.95 -7.87 2.97
N THR A 88 8.40 -7.85 1.76
CA THR A 88 7.07 -8.40 1.44
C THR A 88 7.17 -9.29 0.21
N PRO A 89 6.58 -10.50 0.20
CA PRO A 89 6.63 -11.38 -0.98
C PRO A 89 6.10 -10.67 -2.23
N ILE A 90 6.79 -10.83 -3.37
CA ILE A 90 6.47 -10.16 -4.64
C ILE A 90 5.00 -10.36 -5.02
N GLU A 91 4.45 -11.56 -4.85
CA GLU A 91 3.05 -11.86 -5.20
C GLU A 91 2.05 -11.14 -4.29
N SER A 92 2.30 -11.09 -2.97
CA SER A 92 1.47 -10.35 -2.01
C SER A 92 1.46 -8.85 -2.34
N PHE A 93 2.65 -8.27 -2.52
CA PHE A 93 2.81 -6.87 -2.89
C PHE A 93 2.05 -6.54 -4.19
N ILE A 94 2.20 -7.35 -5.24
CA ILE A 94 1.45 -7.18 -6.50
C ILE A 94 -0.06 -7.27 -6.25
N LYS A 95 -0.53 -8.28 -5.52
CA LYS A 95 -1.95 -8.51 -5.24
C LYS A 95 -2.61 -7.36 -4.47
N GLU A 96 -1.90 -6.77 -3.51
CA GLU A 96 -2.41 -5.70 -2.65
C GLU A 96 -2.41 -4.35 -3.39
N ILE A 97 -1.31 -4.02 -4.06
CA ILE A 97 -1.19 -2.81 -4.90
C ILE A 97 -2.23 -2.83 -6.04
N THR A 98 -2.44 -3.96 -6.69
CA THR A 98 -3.43 -4.09 -7.78
C THR A 98 -4.87 -4.11 -7.29
N PHE A 99 -5.12 -4.60 -6.06
CA PHE A 99 -6.43 -4.46 -5.42
C PHE A 99 -6.77 -2.98 -5.15
N PHE A 100 -5.83 -2.17 -4.65
CA PHE A 100 -6.05 -0.72 -4.47
C PHE A 100 -6.43 -0.05 -5.80
N GLY A 101 -5.68 -0.30 -6.87
CA GLY A 101 -5.98 0.26 -8.20
C GLY A 101 -7.36 -0.12 -8.71
N LYS A 102 -7.74 -1.40 -8.59
CA LYS A 102 -9.09 -1.88 -8.95
C LYS A 102 -10.18 -1.20 -8.11
N TYR A 103 -10.04 -1.19 -6.78
CA TYR A 103 -11.07 -0.66 -5.88
C TYR A 103 -11.29 0.85 -6.07
N LEU A 104 -10.22 1.61 -6.33
CA LEU A 104 -10.30 3.06 -6.58
C LEU A 104 -11.01 3.39 -7.91
N ASN A 105 -10.89 2.55 -8.95
CA ASN A 105 -11.70 2.69 -10.17
C ASN A 105 -13.18 2.41 -9.92
N GLU A 106 -13.48 1.35 -9.17
CA GLU A 106 -14.86 0.91 -8.90
C GLU A 106 -15.61 1.85 -7.94
N ASN A 107 -14.90 2.51 -7.03
CA ASN A 107 -15.47 3.35 -5.96
C ASN A 107 -15.07 4.84 -6.06
N GLY A 108 -14.38 5.23 -7.13
CA GLY A 108 -13.89 6.59 -7.38
C GLY A 108 -12.68 7.01 -6.53
N LEU A 109 -11.80 7.82 -7.12
CA LEU A 109 -10.55 8.29 -6.51
C LEU A 109 -10.81 9.39 -5.44
N ASN A 110 -10.95 8.98 -4.17
CA ASN A 110 -11.11 9.88 -3.03
C ASN A 110 -10.61 9.25 -1.71
N ASP A 111 -10.49 10.05 -0.65
CA ASP A 111 -9.98 9.61 0.66
C ASP A 111 -10.81 8.49 1.31
N ASN A 112 -12.14 8.50 1.20
CA ASN A 112 -12.99 7.46 1.81
C ASN A 112 -12.82 6.11 1.09
N SER A 113 -12.81 6.11 -0.24
CA SER A 113 -12.58 4.89 -1.03
C SER A 113 -11.18 4.32 -0.79
N PHE A 114 -10.19 5.18 -0.55
CA PHE A 114 -8.84 4.77 -0.15
C PHE A 114 -8.78 4.19 1.28
N GLU A 115 -9.41 4.83 2.27
CA GLU A 115 -9.53 4.31 3.64
C GLU A 115 -10.26 2.96 3.67
N ASN A 116 -11.30 2.78 2.85
CA ASN A 116 -12.07 1.53 2.75
C ASN A 116 -11.28 0.41 2.05
N ALA A 117 -10.50 0.71 1.01
CA ALA A 117 -9.62 -0.28 0.38
C ALA A 117 -8.61 -0.87 1.38
N LEU A 118 -7.96 -0.02 2.19
CA LEU A 118 -7.06 -0.47 3.24
C LEU A 118 -7.78 -1.33 4.28
N LEU A 119 -8.97 -0.91 4.72
CA LEU A 119 -9.76 -1.67 5.69
C LEU A 119 -10.07 -3.08 5.17
N ILE A 120 -10.49 -3.22 3.91
CA ILE A 120 -10.78 -4.51 3.29
C ILE A 120 -9.54 -5.42 3.21
N LEU A 121 -8.33 -4.86 3.05
CA LEU A 121 -7.09 -5.65 3.13
C LEU A 121 -6.81 -6.11 4.58
N ALA A 122 -6.97 -5.23 5.57
CA ALA A 122 -6.81 -5.60 6.97
C ALA A 122 -7.84 -6.65 7.42
N GLU A 123 -9.10 -6.52 6.99
CA GLU A 123 -10.18 -7.48 7.23
C GLU A 123 -9.88 -8.84 6.60
N ARG A 124 -9.33 -8.89 5.37
CA ARG A 124 -8.84 -10.16 4.76
C ARG A 124 -7.68 -10.79 5.51
N HIS A 125 -6.75 -10.00 6.07
CA HIS A 125 -5.70 -10.53 6.95
C HIS A 125 -6.29 -11.12 8.23
N ILE A 126 -7.27 -10.45 8.84
CA ILE A 126 -7.99 -10.94 10.04
C ILE A 126 -8.79 -12.20 9.71
N GLU A 127 -9.50 -12.25 8.58
CA GLU A 127 -10.28 -13.42 8.15
C GLU A 127 -9.38 -14.64 7.96
N LYS A 128 -8.25 -14.48 7.25
CA LYS A 128 -7.28 -15.54 6.98
C LYS A 128 -6.59 -16.04 8.25
N ASN A 129 -6.05 -15.12 9.05
CA ASN A 129 -5.12 -15.46 10.15
C ASN A 129 -5.78 -15.45 11.55
N LYS A 130 -7.08 -15.11 11.62
CA LYS A 130 -7.89 -14.87 12.85
C LYS A 130 -7.37 -13.73 13.74
N ARG A 131 -6.44 -12.93 13.23
CA ARG A 131 -5.86 -11.72 13.82
C ARG A 131 -5.14 -10.91 12.74
N ILE A 132 -4.76 -9.69 13.07
CA ILE A 132 -3.70 -8.94 12.39
C ILE A 132 -2.64 -8.54 13.44
N ILE A 133 -1.37 -8.54 13.07
CA ILE A 133 -0.30 -8.01 13.92
C ILE A 133 0.03 -6.57 13.52
N ASP A 134 0.59 -5.82 14.46
CA ASP A 134 1.03 -4.43 14.27
C ASP A 134 1.87 -4.21 13.00
N ASN A 135 2.90 -5.04 12.77
CA ASN A 135 3.76 -4.90 11.60
C ASN A 135 3.06 -5.24 10.27
N ASP A 136 2.10 -6.16 10.23
CA ASP A 136 1.25 -6.42 9.06
C ASP A 136 0.42 -5.16 8.73
N LEU A 137 -0.23 -4.58 9.75
CA LEU A 137 -1.05 -3.38 9.61
C LEU A 137 -0.21 -2.19 9.12
N TYR A 138 0.98 -2.00 9.67
CA TYR A 138 1.87 -0.92 9.27
C TYR A 138 2.38 -1.09 7.83
N GLY A 139 2.72 -2.31 7.42
CA GLY A 139 3.09 -2.63 6.02
C GLY A 139 1.93 -2.33 5.04
N LEU A 140 0.70 -2.72 5.38
CA LEU A 140 -0.49 -2.38 4.60
C LEU A 140 -0.71 -0.85 4.47
N ILE A 141 -0.47 -0.07 5.54
CA ILE A 141 -0.55 1.40 5.51
C ILE A 141 0.54 1.99 4.60
N ASP A 142 1.76 1.47 4.66
CA ASP A 142 2.88 1.93 3.84
C ASP A 142 2.66 1.61 2.35
N MET A 143 2.18 0.39 2.01
CA MET A 143 1.79 0.04 0.64
C MET A 143 0.60 0.85 0.12
N ALA A 144 -0.37 1.19 0.97
CA ALA A 144 -1.43 2.13 0.62
C ALA A 144 -0.84 3.51 0.25
N LEU A 145 0.09 4.03 1.05
CA LEU A 145 0.75 5.30 0.78
C LEU A 145 1.58 5.28 -0.51
N MET A 146 2.19 4.15 -0.88
CA MET A 146 2.84 4.02 -2.19
C MET A 146 1.86 4.25 -3.35
N VAL A 147 0.67 3.64 -3.28
CA VAL A 147 -0.38 3.87 -4.29
C VAL A 147 -0.78 5.35 -4.30
N LYS A 148 -1.04 5.94 -3.12
CA LYS A 148 -1.47 7.34 -3.01
C LYS A 148 -0.43 8.35 -3.50
N THR A 149 0.85 8.07 -3.26
CA THR A 149 1.96 8.94 -3.68
C THR A 149 2.24 8.82 -5.17
N SER A 150 2.25 7.62 -5.75
CA SER A 150 2.35 7.44 -7.21
C SER A 150 1.18 8.08 -7.96
N ILE A 151 -0.05 8.00 -7.44
CA ILE A 151 -1.20 8.72 -8.00
C ILE A 151 -0.98 10.24 -7.92
N ALA A 152 -0.66 10.79 -6.74
CA ALA A 152 -0.44 12.23 -6.59
C ALA A 152 0.65 12.74 -7.55
N LEU A 153 1.73 11.97 -7.72
CA LEU A 153 2.85 12.29 -8.61
C LEU A 153 2.44 12.34 -10.09
N SER A 154 1.53 11.47 -10.56
CA SER A 154 1.02 11.56 -11.94
C SER A 154 0.20 12.83 -12.18
N TYR A 155 -0.50 13.32 -11.15
CA TYR A 155 -1.15 14.64 -11.15
C TYR A 155 -0.21 15.78 -10.70
N LYS A 156 1.12 15.60 -10.87
CA LYS A 156 2.19 16.59 -10.59
C LYS A 156 2.21 17.12 -9.15
N THR A 157 1.62 16.40 -8.21
CA THR A 157 1.61 16.73 -6.78
C THR A 157 2.66 15.89 -6.06
N GLN A 158 3.55 16.53 -5.29
CA GLN A 158 4.55 15.86 -4.47
C GLN A 158 4.29 16.12 -2.98
N PHE A 159 4.60 15.13 -2.15
CA PHE A 159 4.52 15.23 -0.69
C PHE A 159 5.91 15.19 -0.06
N ASN A 160 6.18 16.08 0.89
CA ASN A 160 7.37 16.04 1.72
C ASN A 160 7.25 15.01 2.86
N SER A 161 8.37 14.72 3.53
CA SER A 161 8.45 13.71 4.59
C SER A 161 7.47 13.94 5.75
N GLU A 162 7.17 15.19 6.13
CA GLU A 162 6.22 15.48 7.22
C GLU A 162 4.77 15.28 6.78
N GLN A 163 4.43 15.62 5.54
CA GLN A 163 3.13 15.31 4.96
C GLN A 163 2.91 13.80 4.90
N LEU A 164 3.92 13.02 4.50
CA LEU A 164 3.86 11.56 4.44
C LEU A 164 3.67 10.93 5.83
N LYS A 165 4.45 11.36 6.84
CA LYS A 165 4.26 10.94 8.25
C LYS A 165 2.86 11.30 8.76
N GLY A 166 2.38 12.51 8.46
CA GLY A 166 1.05 12.98 8.86
C GLY A 166 -0.06 12.14 8.23
N MET A 167 0.08 11.78 6.95
CA MET A 167 -0.83 10.87 6.25
C MET A 167 -0.79 9.45 6.84
N TRP A 168 0.39 8.92 7.15
CA TRP A 168 0.56 7.61 7.81
C TRP A 168 -0.18 7.56 9.16
N LEU A 169 0.05 8.57 10.02
CA LEU A 169 -0.61 8.68 11.32
C LEU A 169 -2.13 8.87 11.21
N TYR A 170 -2.59 9.69 10.25
CA TYR A 170 -4.03 9.87 9.99
C TYR A 170 -4.69 8.55 9.57
N ILE A 171 -4.07 7.80 8.66
CA ILE A 171 -4.57 6.50 8.19
C ILE A 171 -4.59 5.48 9.35
N LEU A 172 -3.52 5.38 10.14
CA LEU A 172 -3.49 4.49 11.32
C LEU A 172 -4.65 4.81 12.27
N ASN A 173 -4.83 6.08 12.63
CA ASN A 173 -5.89 6.53 13.54
C ASN A 173 -7.31 6.33 12.99
N LYS A 174 -7.48 6.25 11.66
CA LYS A 174 -8.76 5.93 11.01
C LYS A 174 -9.05 4.43 10.94
N THR A 175 -8.03 3.60 10.76
CA THR A 175 -8.17 2.14 10.64
C THR A 175 -8.24 1.47 12.00
N LEU A 176 -7.36 1.85 12.94
CA LEU A 176 -7.20 1.22 14.25
C LEU A 176 -8.52 1.02 15.02
N PRO A 177 -9.43 2.02 15.17
CA PRO A 177 -10.68 1.83 15.93
C PRO A 177 -11.61 0.77 15.34
N LYS A 178 -11.51 0.49 14.02
CA LYS A 178 -12.34 -0.49 13.32
C LYS A 178 -11.85 -1.93 13.54
N ILE A 179 -10.55 -2.11 13.70
CA ILE A 179 -9.90 -3.44 13.75
C ILE A 179 -9.29 -3.82 15.11
N LYS A 180 -9.21 -2.90 16.09
CA LYS A 180 -8.45 -3.12 17.34
C LYS A 180 -8.79 -4.41 18.08
N ASN A 181 -10.05 -4.85 18.03
CA ASN A 181 -10.52 -6.08 18.66
C ASN A 181 -9.83 -7.36 18.15
N ASN A 182 -9.15 -7.28 16.99
CA ASN A 182 -8.42 -8.36 16.33
C ASN A 182 -6.92 -8.02 16.12
N LEU A 183 -6.46 -6.87 16.61
CA LEU A 183 -5.07 -6.41 16.50
C LEU A 183 -4.23 -6.93 17.67
N TYR A 184 -3.00 -7.33 17.37
CA TYR A 184 -1.99 -7.74 18.35
C TYR A 184 -0.69 -6.96 18.15
N ASN A 185 -0.12 -6.46 19.23
CA ASN A 185 1.20 -5.85 19.25
C ASN A 185 2.27 -6.95 19.34
N THR A 186 3.36 -6.78 18.58
CA THR A 186 4.55 -7.60 18.72
C THR A 186 5.35 -7.10 19.92
N LYS A 187 5.49 -7.94 20.95
CA LYS A 187 6.29 -7.69 22.15
C LYS A 187 7.49 -8.63 22.18
N TYR A 188 8.44 -8.31 23.04
CA TYR A 188 9.60 -9.15 23.31
C TYR A 188 9.75 -9.35 24.81
N ASP A 189 9.85 -10.59 25.25
CA ASP A 189 10.34 -10.90 26.59
C ASP A 189 11.84 -10.64 26.62
N LEU A 190 12.25 -9.75 27.52
CA LEU A 190 13.63 -9.30 27.73
C LEU A 190 14.27 -9.95 28.97
N SER A 191 13.66 -11.01 29.54
CA SER A 191 14.21 -11.80 30.64
C SER A 191 15.63 -12.31 30.38
N ASN A 192 15.96 -12.58 29.11
CA ASN A 192 17.33 -12.65 28.61
C ASN A 192 17.51 -11.60 27.49
N PRO A 193 18.14 -10.45 27.75
CA PRO A 193 18.37 -9.41 26.74
C PRO A 193 19.21 -9.85 25.54
N SER A 194 20.02 -10.92 25.66
CA SER A 194 20.80 -11.48 24.55
C SER A 194 19.98 -12.39 23.62
N GLN A 195 18.79 -12.83 24.05
CA GLN A 195 17.90 -13.71 23.31
C GLN A 195 16.42 -13.28 23.50
N PRO A 196 16.04 -12.07 23.03
CA PRO A 196 14.71 -11.53 23.22
C PRO A 196 13.66 -12.40 22.52
N LYS A 197 12.68 -12.91 23.27
CA LYS A 197 11.68 -13.85 22.74
C LYS A 197 10.41 -13.12 22.29
N PRO A 198 10.02 -13.16 21.00
CA PRO A 198 8.82 -12.49 20.54
C PRO A 198 7.56 -13.16 21.08
N TYR A 199 6.59 -12.35 21.53
CA TYR A 199 5.24 -12.78 21.88
C TYR A 199 4.20 -11.77 21.39
N LEU A 200 2.93 -12.19 21.32
CA LEU A 200 1.84 -11.34 20.86
C LEU A 200 0.95 -10.92 22.03
N GLU A 201 0.83 -9.61 22.23
CA GLU A 201 -0.06 -9.00 23.22
C GLU A 201 -1.28 -8.41 22.50
N LYS A 202 -2.50 -8.65 23.00
CA LYS A 202 -3.70 -8.12 22.36
C LYS A 202 -3.78 -6.59 22.54
N PHE A 203 -4.15 -5.87 21.49
CA PHE A 203 -4.39 -4.43 21.57
C PHE A 203 -5.67 -4.16 22.39
N LEU A 204 -5.58 -3.25 23.36
CA LEU A 204 -6.66 -2.88 24.29
C LEU A 204 -7.47 -1.68 23.76
#